data_AF-A0A317Z3I1-F1
#
_entry.id   AF-A0A317Z3I1-F1
#
_cell.length_a   1.000
_cell.length_b   1.000
_cell.length_c   1.000
_cell.angle_alpha   90.00
_cell.angle_beta   90.00
_cell.angle_gamma   90.00
#
_symmetry.space_group_name_H-M   'P 1'
#
loop_
_entity.id
_entity.type
_entity.pdbx_description
1 polymer ?
#
loop_
_entity_poly.entity_id
_entity_poly.type
_entity_poly.pdbx_seq_one_letter_code
_entity_poly.pdbx_strand_id
1 'polypeptide(L)'
;RDEESLRIYRQDNHKGITVKLSPVVAKYNKGQEKIVDEIIYYVEETIQQMKDESHKTLDEIRVMPVIRATSFDQQTKEGKAFITEPHTAETRVYYALDLGKSYRLIDEDLMQSLNLSQQQLKEMAMFNVRKLNNSFTTDEVKGNIFYFINKNDGYDASRIMNAKLLAEFEERCEGEMLVAVPHQDVLLIADIRNKTGYDIMAHMTMDFFAKGLVPI
;
A
#
# COMPACT_ATOMS: atom_id res chain seq x y z
N ARG A 1 32.05 18.55 15.37
CA ARG A 1 32.00 18.35 13.90
C ARG A 1 30.53 18.23 13.58
N ASP A 2 29.97 19.31 13.07
CA ASP A 2 28.54 19.47 12.83
C ASP A 2 28.06 18.44 11.79
N GLU A 3 26.88 17.86 12.01
CA GLU A 3 26.25 16.95 11.06
C GLU A 3 25.88 17.74 9.80
N GLU A 4 26.76 17.68 8.78
CA GLU A 4 26.50 18.29 7.48
C GLU A 4 25.20 17.73 6.90
N SER A 5 24.17 18.58 6.87
CA SER A 5 22.86 18.28 6.31
C SER A 5 22.52 19.30 5.24
N LEU A 6 21.91 18.83 4.16
CA LEU A 6 21.48 19.65 3.04
C LEU A 6 19.95 19.75 3.07
N ARG A 7 19.45 20.96 3.27
CA ARG A 7 18.03 21.25 3.12
C ARG A 7 17.74 21.56 1.66
N ILE A 8 16.83 20.80 1.07
CA ILE A 8 16.32 21.00 -0.27
C ILE A 8 14.84 21.30 -0.13
N TYR A 9 14.41 22.44 -0.66
CA TYR A 9 13.04 22.89 -0.50
C TYR A 9 12.58 23.63 -1.75
N ARG A 10 11.26 23.62 -1.94
CA ARG A 10 10.62 24.34 -3.02
C ARG A 10 10.51 25.82 -2.64
N GLN A 11 10.75 26.71 -3.60
CA GLN A 11 10.61 28.15 -3.36
C GLN A 11 9.14 28.61 -3.32
N ASP A 12 8.23 27.84 -3.91
CA ASP A 12 6.81 28.21 -4.02
C ASP A 12 6.04 28.04 -2.72
N ASN A 13 6.24 26.92 -2.01
CA ASN A 13 5.51 26.60 -0.78
C ASN A 13 6.41 26.30 0.42
N HIS A 14 7.74 26.45 0.26
CA HIS A 14 8.75 26.25 1.30
C HIS A 14 8.79 24.83 1.91
N LYS A 15 7.99 23.89 1.37
CA LYS A 15 8.05 22.48 1.73
C LYS A 15 9.30 21.86 1.12
N GLY A 16 9.86 20.88 1.81
CA GLY A 16 11.11 20.28 1.40
C GLY A 16 11.57 19.17 2.33
N ILE A 17 12.75 18.64 2.03
CA ILE A 17 13.39 17.58 2.79
C ILE A 17 14.79 17.98 3.22
N THR A 18 15.24 17.39 4.33
CA THR A 18 16.60 17.57 4.83
C THR A 18 17.32 16.24 4.71
N VAL A 19 18.42 16.22 3.95
CA VAL A 19 19.24 15.04 3.72
C VAL A 19 20.50 15.16 4.58
N LYS A 20 20.78 14.17 5.43
CA LYS A 20 22.09 14.08 6.11
C LYS A 20 23.14 13.62 5.11
N LEU A 21 24.23 14.37 4.93
CA LEU A 21 25.25 14.07 3.93
C LEU A 21 26.24 13.00 4.41
N SER A 22 26.47 12.89 5.71
CA SER A 22 27.46 11.95 6.28
C SER A 22 27.24 10.48 5.89
N PRO A 23 26.01 9.93 5.91
CA PRO A 23 25.75 8.56 5.44
C PRO A 23 25.95 8.39 3.93
N VAL A 24 25.69 9.44 3.15
CA VAL A 24 25.83 9.45 1.68
C VAL A 24 27.30 9.35 1.30
N VAL A 25 28.11 10.23 1.88
CA VAL A 25 29.57 10.28 1.67
C VAL A 25 30.20 8.95 2.12
N ALA A 26 29.76 8.40 3.25
CA ALA A 26 30.27 7.12 3.74
C ALA A 26 29.98 5.95 2.78
N LYS A 27 28.82 5.94 2.12
CA LYS A 27 28.46 4.92 1.12
C LYS A 27 29.19 5.14 -0.21
N TYR A 28 29.28 6.40 -0.66
CA TYR A 28 29.99 6.77 -1.88
C TYR A 28 31.47 6.37 -1.81
N ASN A 29 32.15 6.70 -0.71
CA ASN A 29 33.56 6.35 -0.49
C ASN A 29 33.82 4.84 -0.37
N LYS A 30 32.78 4.02 -0.16
CA LYS A 30 32.85 2.55 -0.18
C LYS A 30 32.61 1.95 -1.57
N GLY A 31 32.61 2.77 -2.62
CA GLY A 31 32.41 2.34 -4.00
C GLY A 31 30.95 2.17 -4.41
N GLN A 32 30.00 2.62 -3.59
CA GLN A 32 28.56 2.60 -3.93
C GLN A 32 28.16 3.90 -4.63
N GLU A 33 28.76 4.20 -5.79
CA GLU A 33 28.58 5.49 -6.48
C GLU A 33 27.12 5.80 -6.83
N LYS A 34 26.30 4.77 -7.08
CA LYS A 34 24.85 4.87 -7.34
C LYS A 34 24.03 5.48 -6.19
N ILE A 35 24.58 5.58 -4.99
CA ILE A 35 23.90 6.21 -3.85
C ILE A 35 23.53 7.67 -4.14
N VAL A 36 24.32 8.35 -4.99
CA VAL A 36 24.05 9.74 -5.38
C VAL A 36 22.80 9.79 -6.26
N ASP A 37 22.70 8.92 -7.26
CA ASP A 37 21.53 8.83 -8.14
C ASP A 37 20.26 8.47 -7.37
N GLU A 38 20.36 7.53 -6.42
CA GLU A 38 19.24 7.14 -5.54
C GLU A 38 18.74 8.31 -4.69
N ILE A 39 19.65 9.15 -4.19
CA ILE A 39 19.29 10.31 -3.38
C ILE A 39 18.75 11.44 -4.23
N ILE A 40 19.34 11.71 -5.39
CA ILE A 40 18.79 12.68 -6.36
C ILE A 40 17.36 12.28 -6.70
N TYR A 41 17.16 11.01 -7.05
CA TYR A 41 15.85 10.46 -7.36
C TYR A 41 14.86 10.61 -6.20
N TYR A 42 15.24 10.23 -4.98
CA TYR A 42 14.42 10.39 -3.78
C TYR A 42 14.07 11.85 -3.50
N VAL A 43 15.04 12.77 -3.66
CA VAL A 43 14.84 14.20 -3.49
C VAL A 43 13.87 14.74 -4.51
N GLU A 44 14.09 14.45 -5.80
CA GLU A 44 13.25 14.94 -6.90
C GLU A 44 11.80 14.46 -6.74
N GLU A 45 11.59 13.16 -6.48
CA GLU A 45 10.26 12.59 -6.26
C GLU A 45 9.60 13.23 -5.04
N THR A 46 10.31 13.36 -3.92
CA THR A 46 9.71 13.94 -2.70
C THR A 46 9.39 15.42 -2.87
N ILE A 47 10.26 16.20 -3.52
CA ILE A 47 10.02 17.61 -3.84
C ILE A 47 8.88 17.76 -4.85
N GLN A 48 8.77 16.87 -5.82
CA GLN A 48 7.67 16.87 -6.80
C GLN A 48 6.33 16.52 -6.14
N GLN A 49 6.32 15.58 -5.20
CA GLN A 49 5.15 15.19 -4.41
C GLN A 49 4.74 16.25 -3.37
N MET A 50 5.67 17.11 -2.94
CA MET A 50 5.39 18.24 -2.05
C MET A 50 4.83 19.47 -2.76
N LYS A 51 4.61 19.42 -4.07
CA LYS A 51 3.91 20.47 -4.82
C LYS A 51 2.48 20.58 -4.31
N ASP A 52 1.92 21.79 -4.32
CA ASP A 52 0.55 22.01 -3.86
C ASP A 52 -0.43 21.17 -4.71
N GLU A 53 -1.06 20.17 -4.09
CA GLU A 53 -1.98 19.26 -4.78
C GLU A 53 -3.38 19.86 -4.94
N SER A 54 -3.62 21.06 -4.40
CA SER A 54 -4.86 21.83 -4.53
C SER A 54 -5.21 22.20 -5.98
N HIS A 55 -4.27 22.06 -6.91
CA HIS A 55 -4.49 22.28 -8.35
C HIS A 55 -4.78 21.00 -9.14
N LYS A 56 -4.68 19.81 -8.53
CA LYS A 56 -5.05 18.56 -9.23
C LYS A 56 -6.54 18.61 -9.53
N THR A 57 -6.91 18.38 -10.79
CA THR A 57 -8.33 18.17 -11.12
C THR A 57 -8.80 16.86 -10.49
N LEU A 58 -10.10 16.70 -10.24
CA LEU A 58 -10.65 15.47 -9.65
C LEU A 58 -10.23 14.21 -10.43
N ASP A 59 -10.04 14.36 -11.75
CA ASP A 59 -9.62 13.29 -12.67
C ASP A 59 -8.14 12.87 -12.50
N GLU A 60 -7.31 13.74 -11.93
CA GLU A 60 -5.89 13.47 -11.63
C GLU A 60 -5.68 12.87 -10.24
N ILE A 61 -6.70 12.93 -9.38
CA ILE A 61 -6.66 12.39 -8.03
C ILE A 61 -7.00 10.90 -8.09
N ARG A 62 -5.98 10.05 -7.91
CA ARG A 62 -6.17 8.61 -7.78
C ARG A 62 -6.13 8.21 -6.32
N VAL A 63 -7.30 7.90 -5.76
CA VAL A 63 -7.43 7.35 -4.41
C VAL A 63 -7.49 5.83 -4.48
N MET A 64 -6.77 5.15 -3.60
CA MET A 64 -6.78 3.69 -3.44
C MET A 64 -7.15 3.34 -1.99
N PRO A 65 -7.93 2.27 -1.77
CA PRO A 65 -8.06 1.69 -0.44
C PRO A 65 -6.77 0.94 -0.12
N VAL A 66 -6.35 0.95 1.14
CA VAL A 66 -5.18 0.24 1.65
C VAL A 66 -5.56 -0.52 2.90
N ILE A 67 -5.28 -1.82 2.93
CA ILE A 67 -5.57 -2.67 4.09
C ILE A 67 -4.39 -2.63 5.06
N ARG A 68 -4.71 -2.52 6.34
CA ARG A 68 -3.76 -2.53 7.45
C ARG A 68 -4.32 -3.34 8.61
N ALA A 69 -3.41 -3.91 9.41
CA ALA A 69 -3.75 -4.45 10.71
C ALA A 69 -4.40 -3.37 11.59
N THR A 70 -5.31 -3.76 12.48
CA THR A 70 -5.94 -2.83 13.44
C THR A 70 -4.95 -2.18 14.40
N SER A 71 -3.78 -2.80 14.58
CA SER A 71 -2.62 -2.30 15.35
C SER A 71 -1.83 -1.20 14.66
N PHE A 72 -2.06 -0.94 13.36
CA PHE A 72 -1.40 0.15 12.65
C PHE A 72 -1.86 1.51 13.20
N ASP A 73 -0.94 2.47 13.20
CA ASP A 73 -1.18 3.83 13.71
C ASP A 73 -2.44 4.45 13.07
N GLN A 74 -3.30 5.04 13.90
CA GLN A 74 -4.50 5.73 13.44
C GLN A 74 -4.27 7.22 13.18
N GLN A 75 -3.07 7.72 13.49
CA GLN A 75 -2.70 9.10 13.33
C GLN A 75 -1.27 9.20 12.80
N THR A 76 -0.95 10.31 12.14
CA THR A 76 0.42 10.65 11.78
C THR A 76 1.27 10.89 13.03
N LYS A 77 2.59 10.93 12.87
CA LYS A 77 3.52 11.32 13.95
C LYS A 77 3.27 12.74 14.49
N GLU A 78 2.58 13.57 13.72
CA GLU A 78 2.19 14.95 14.05
C GLU A 78 0.80 15.02 14.70
N GLY A 79 0.17 13.86 14.97
CA GLY A 79 -1.12 13.75 15.67
C GLY A 79 -2.35 13.96 14.78
N LYS A 80 -2.21 13.90 13.46
CA LYS A 80 -3.34 14.06 12.52
C LYS A 80 -4.00 12.73 12.26
N ALA A 81 -5.32 12.63 12.44
CA ALA A 81 -6.03 11.37 12.24
C ALA A 81 -6.05 10.97 10.77
N PHE A 82 -5.83 9.67 10.51
CA PHE A 82 -6.03 9.09 9.19
C PHE A 82 -7.52 8.87 8.93
N ILE A 83 -7.93 9.09 7.68
CA ILE A 83 -9.27 8.73 7.21
C ILE A 83 -9.31 7.21 7.06
N THR A 84 -10.18 6.56 7.84
CA THR A 84 -10.27 5.09 7.91
C THR A 84 -11.70 4.59 8.01
N GLU A 85 -11.89 3.31 7.73
CA GLU A 85 -13.14 2.58 7.97
C GLU A 85 -12.86 1.18 8.55
N PRO A 86 -13.75 0.64 9.42
CA PRO A 86 -13.67 -0.76 9.82
C PRO A 86 -13.75 -1.71 8.61
N HIS A 87 -12.98 -2.80 8.64
CA HIS A 87 -13.04 -3.86 7.61
C HIS A 87 -13.38 -5.21 8.24
N THR A 88 -12.50 -5.72 9.10
CA THR A 88 -12.73 -6.93 9.91
C THR A 88 -12.32 -6.66 11.35
N ALA A 89 -12.37 -7.67 12.22
CA ALA A 89 -11.81 -7.57 13.57
C ALA A 89 -10.29 -7.33 13.56
N GLU A 90 -9.58 -7.85 12.56
CA GLU A 90 -8.12 -7.81 12.47
C GLU A 90 -7.61 -6.73 11.51
N THR A 91 -8.46 -6.21 10.62
CA THR A 91 -8.05 -5.25 9.59
C THR A 91 -8.91 -3.99 9.53
N ARG A 92 -8.30 -2.91 9.06
CA ARG A 92 -8.92 -1.59 8.87
C ARG A 92 -8.59 -1.09 7.46
N VAL A 93 -9.57 -0.43 6.83
CA VAL A 93 -9.36 0.28 5.56
C VAL A 93 -8.76 1.64 5.87
N TYR A 94 -7.65 1.95 5.22
CA TYR A 94 -7.09 3.29 5.11
C TYR A 94 -7.27 3.77 3.68
N TYR A 95 -7.26 5.09 3.49
CA TYR A 95 -7.30 5.69 2.17
C TYR A 95 -5.94 6.27 1.82
N ALA A 96 -5.51 6.09 0.58
CA ALA A 96 -4.23 6.56 0.09
C ALA A 96 -4.39 7.35 -1.19
N LEU A 97 -3.66 8.46 -1.28
CA LEU A 97 -3.43 9.16 -2.54
C LEU A 97 -2.26 8.48 -3.26
N ASP A 98 -2.54 7.91 -4.43
CA ASP A 98 -1.56 7.27 -5.30
C ASP A 98 -0.71 8.34 -6.00
N LEU A 99 0.61 8.21 -5.88
CA LEU A 99 1.63 9.11 -6.44
C LEU A 99 2.46 8.40 -7.53
N GLY A 100 1.95 7.29 -8.07
CA GLY A 100 2.55 6.47 -9.11
C GLY A 100 3.50 5.41 -8.56
N LYS A 101 4.61 5.84 -7.95
CA LYS A 101 5.63 4.91 -7.40
C LYS A 101 5.55 4.75 -5.88
N SER A 102 4.78 5.61 -5.24
CA SER A 102 4.50 5.57 -3.81
C SER A 102 3.06 6.02 -3.60
N TYR A 103 2.62 6.02 -2.34
CA TYR A 103 1.38 6.67 -1.97
C TYR A 103 1.55 7.36 -0.63
N ARG A 104 0.62 8.29 -0.36
CA ARG A 104 0.48 8.94 0.94
C ARG A 104 -0.87 8.57 1.54
N LEU A 105 -0.87 8.08 2.78
CA LEU A 105 -2.12 7.87 3.51
C LEU A 105 -2.82 9.22 3.75
N ILE A 106 -4.14 9.24 3.57
CA ILE A 106 -4.96 10.44 3.65
C ILE A 106 -5.30 10.68 5.11
N ASP A 107 -4.74 11.76 5.63
CA ASP A 107 -5.08 12.34 6.92
C ASP A 107 -6.15 13.43 6.76
N GLU A 108 -6.72 13.91 7.87
CA GLU A 108 -7.75 14.94 7.88
C GLU A 108 -7.32 16.23 7.15
N ASP A 109 -6.07 16.65 7.28
CA ASP A 109 -5.56 17.86 6.63
C ASP A 109 -5.47 17.67 5.11
N LEU A 110 -4.95 16.52 4.66
CA LEU A 110 -4.90 16.18 3.24
C LEU A 110 -6.32 16.08 2.66
N MET A 111 -7.24 15.44 3.38
CA MET A 111 -8.64 15.33 2.97
C MET A 111 -9.29 16.70 2.74
N GLN A 112 -9.06 17.65 3.65
CA GLN A 112 -9.51 19.04 3.50
C GLN A 112 -8.88 19.72 2.29
N SER A 113 -7.57 19.54 2.07
CA SER A 113 -6.88 20.16 0.93
C SER A 113 -7.32 19.60 -0.42
N LEU A 114 -7.72 18.33 -0.49
CA LEU A 114 -8.30 17.70 -1.68
C LEU A 114 -9.75 18.14 -1.92
N ASN A 115 -10.38 18.81 -0.93
CA ASN A 115 -11.78 19.23 -0.97
C ASN A 115 -12.76 18.09 -1.33
N LEU A 116 -12.50 16.91 -0.77
CA LEU A 116 -13.32 15.72 -0.95
C LEU A 116 -14.19 15.48 0.28
N SER A 117 -15.40 14.96 0.06
CA SER A 117 -16.18 14.32 1.11
C SER A 117 -15.73 12.87 1.31
N GLN A 118 -15.95 12.33 2.51
CA GLN A 118 -15.63 10.92 2.82
C GLN A 118 -16.33 9.94 1.87
N GLN A 119 -17.55 10.27 1.45
CA GLN A 119 -18.29 9.48 0.47
C GLN A 119 -17.59 9.46 -0.90
N GLN A 120 -17.17 10.63 -1.41
CA GLN A 120 -16.43 10.73 -2.68
C GLN A 120 -15.11 9.96 -2.61
N LEU A 121 -14.37 10.10 -1.51
CA LEU A 121 -13.12 9.38 -1.28
C LEU A 121 -13.30 7.86 -1.39
N LYS A 122 -14.33 7.35 -0.73
CA LYS A 122 -14.70 5.93 -0.75
C LYS A 122 -15.10 5.47 -2.15
N GLU A 123 -15.94 6.22 -2.85
CA GLU A 123 -16.36 5.89 -4.21
C GLU A 123 -15.17 5.85 -5.18
N MET A 124 -14.27 6.83 -5.10
CA MET A 124 -13.05 6.86 -5.90
C MET A 124 -12.16 5.65 -5.62
N ALA A 125 -11.93 5.33 -4.34
CA ALA A 125 -11.15 4.17 -3.92
C ALA A 125 -11.73 2.86 -4.47
N MET A 126 -13.04 2.64 -4.29
CA MET A 126 -13.73 1.44 -4.74
C MET A 126 -13.81 1.34 -6.27
N PHE A 127 -13.88 2.47 -6.97
CA PHE A 127 -13.81 2.49 -8.42
C PHE A 127 -12.41 2.14 -8.93
N ASN A 128 -11.36 2.68 -8.29
CA ASN A 128 -9.98 2.46 -8.73
C ASN A 128 -9.48 1.04 -8.42
N VAL A 129 -9.85 0.46 -7.27
CA VAL A 129 -9.48 -0.93 -6.95
C VAL A 129 -10.05 -1.94 -7.97
N ARG A 130 -11.24 -1.66 -8.53
CA ARG A 130 -11.86 -2.50 -9.57
C ARG A 130 -11.12 -2.49 -10.90
N LYS A 131 -10.32 -1.45 -11.17
CA LYS A 131 -9.54 -1.31 -12.40
C LYS A 131 -8.19 -2.00 -12.33
N LEU A 132 -7.78 -2.47 -11.15
CA LEU A 132 -6.49 -3.13 -10.99
C LEU A 132 -6.42 -4.41 -11.84
N ASN A 133 -5.22 -4.70 -12.34
CA ASN A 133 -4.95 -5.97 -13.00
C ASN A 133 -4.98 -7.10 -11.96
N ASN A 134 -5.88 -8.07 -12.13
CA ASN A 134 -6.10 -9.15 -11.18
C ASN A 134 -5.53 -10.49 -11.67
N SER A 135 -4.50 -10.47 -12.52
CA SER A 135 -3.80 -11.70 -12.89
C SER A 135 -3.23 -12.39 -11.65
N PHE A 136 -3.43 -13.70 -11.55
CA PHE A 136 -2.99 -14.53 -10.43
C PHE A 136 -2.17 -15.71 -10.93
N THR A 137 -1.38 -16.30 -10.04
CA THR A 137 -0.83 -17.65 -10.20
C THR A 137 -1.68 -18.65 -9.42
N THR A 138 -1.63 -19.92 -9.82
CA THR A 138 -2.42 -20.99 -9.19
C THR A 138 -1.52 -22.14 -8.82
N ASP A 139 -1.62 -22.61 -7.58
CA ASP A 139 -1.00 -23.84 -7.12
C ASP A 139 -2.06 -24.82 -6.59
N GLU A 140 -1.82 -26.10 -6.77
CA GLU A 140 -2.63 -27.17 -6.17
C GLU A 140 -1.80 -27.94 -5.14
N VAL A 141 -2.29 -28.01 -3.90
CA VAL A 141 -1.60 -28.72 -2.81
C VAL A 141 -2.57 -29.65 -2.10
N LYS A 142 -2.29 -30.95 -2.20
CA LYS A 142 -3.11 -32.03 -1.61
C LYS A 142 -4.61 -31.89 -1.99
N GLY A 143 -4.90 -31.55 -3.24
CA GLY A 143 -6.26 -31.41 -3.77
C GLY A 143 -7.00 -30.16 -3.32
N ASN A 144 -6.31 -29.14 -2.80
CA ASN A 144 -6.86 -27.79 -2.56
C ASN A 144 -6.19 -26.82 -3.53
N ILE A 145 -6.91 -25.80 -3.98
CA ILE A 145 -6.41 -24.84 -4.98
C ILE A 145 -6.13 -23.50 -4.29
N PHE A 146 -4.97 -22.90 -4.59
CA PHE A 146 -4.53 -21.63 -4.03
C PHE A 146 -4.23 -20.65 -5.17
N TYR A 147 -4.80 -19.46 -5.08
CA TYR A 147 -4.65 -18.38 -6.03
C TYR A 147 -3.88 -17.24 -5.37
N PHE A 148 -2.78 -16.82 -6.00
CA PHE A 148 -1.91 -15.77 -5.47
C PHE A 148 -1.97 -14.55 -6.38
N ILE A 149 -2.30 -13.40 -5.81
CA ILE A 149 -2.17 -12.10 -6.46
C ILE A 149 -1.07 -11.33 -5.72
N ASN A 150 0.07 -11.18 -6.39
CA ASN A 150 1.27 -10.52 -5.90
C ASN A 150 1.91 -9.69 -7.03
N LYS A 151 1.18 -8.68 -7.52
CA LYS A 151 1.66 -7.79 -8.59
C LYS A 151 2.81 -6.89 -8.12
N ASN A 152 2.99 -6.75 -6.80
CA ASN A 152 3.91 -5.82 -6.16
C ASN A 152 3.65 -4.38 -6.62
N ASP A 153 2.37 -4.03 -6.81
CA ASP A 153 1.93 -2.68 -7.18
C ASP A 153 1.57 -1.81 -5.97
N GLY A 154 1.84 -2.32 -4.76
CA GLY A 154 1.52 -1.67 -3.49
C GLY A 154 0.06 -1.82 -3.07
N TYR A 155 -0.79 -2.45 -3.89
CA TYR A 155 -2.24 -2.56 -3.70
C TYR A 155 -2.76 -3.99 -3.85
N ASP A 156 -1.91 -5.02 -3.71
CA ASP A 156 -2.33 -6.42 -3.81
C ASP A 156 -3.36 -6.78 -2.75
N ALA A 157 -3.07 -6.51 -1.47
CA ALA A 157 -4.03 -6.72 -0.38
C ALA A 157 -5.31 -5.88 -0.56
N SER A 158 -5.21 -4.70 -1.18
CA SER A 158 -6.36 -3.82 -1.43
C SER A 158 -7.43 -4.48 -2.31
N ARG A 159 -7.05 -5.46 -3.15
CA ARG A 159 -8.00 -6.19 -4.01
C ARG A 159 -9.03 -7.00 -3.22
N ILE A 160 -8.84 -7.22 -1.91
CA ILE A 160 -9.90 -7.78 -1.05
C ILE A 160 -11.16 -6.90 -1.04
N MET A 161 -11.02 -5.59 -1.31
CA MET A 161 -12.17 -4.67 -1.44
C MET A 161 -12.89 -4.78 -2.79
N ASN A 162 -12.35 -5.56 -3.74
CA ASN A 162 -12.98 -5.76 -5.04
C ASN A 162 -14.02 -6.88 -4.97
N ALA A 163 -15.24 -6.56 -4.54
CA ALA A 163 -16.33 -7.53 -4.40
C ALA A 163 -16.63 -8.33 -5.68
N LYS A 164 -16.45 -7.72 -6.87
CA LYS A 164 -16.62 -8.43 -8.14
C LYS A 164 -15.56 -9.52 -8.32
N LEU A 165 -14.30 -9.20 -8.02
CA LEU A 165 -13.21 -10.18 -8.07
C LEU A 165 -13.47 -11.34 -7.10
N LEU A 166 -13.88 -11.04 -5.87
CA LEU A 166 -14.17 -12.09 -4.88
C LEU A 166 -15.33 -12.98 -5.32
N ALA A 167 -16.41 -12.41 -5.86
CA ALA A 167 -17.53 -13.19 -6.41
C ALA A 167 -17.09 -14.09 -7.58
N GLU A 168 -16.22 -13.60 -8.47
CA GLU A 168 -15.65 -14.41 -9.56
C GLU A 168 -14.81 -15.59 -9.07
N PHE A 169 -14.18 -15.50 -7.90
CA PHE A 169 -13.47 -16.63 -7.28
C PHE A 169 -14.42 -17.55 -6.52
N GLU A 170 -15.41 -17.00 -5.83
CA GLU A 170 -16.44 -17.78 -5.13
C GLU A 170 -17.19 -18.69 -6.10
N GLU A 171 -17.57 -18.19 -7.28
CA GLU A 171 -18.20 -18.98 -8.35
C GLU A 171 -17.30 -20.10 -8.91
N ARG A 172 -15.97 -19.98 -8.79
CA ARG A 172 -15.01 -20.98 -9.26
C ARG A 172 -14.71 -22.05 -8.23
N CYS A 173 -14.94 -21.78 -6.95
CA CYS A 173 -14.59 -22.70 -5.87
C CYS A 173 -15.55 -23.89 -5.86
N GLU A 174 -15.02 -25.10 -5.67
CA GLU A 174 -15.82 -26.30 -5.44
C GLU A 174 -16.04 -26.56 -3.94
N GLY A 175 -15.08 -26.15 -3.11
CA GLY A 175 -15.10 -26.22 -1.65
C GLY A 175 -15.37 -24.87 -1.00
N GLU A 176 -14.82 -24.69 0.21
CA GLU A 176 -14.95 -23.43 0.95
C GLU A 176 -13.90 -22.43 0.46
N MET A 177 -14.35 -21.25 0.05
CA MET A 177 -13.45 -20.15 -0.30
C MET A 177 -12.90 -19.50 0.97
N LEU A 178 -11.58 -19.52 1.13
CA LEU A 178 -10.88 -18.71 2.13
C LEU A 178 -10.13 -17.57 1.46
N VAL A 179 -10.03 -16.43 2.15
CA VAL A 179 -9.30 -15.25 1.68
C VAL A 179 -8.38 -14.76 2.79
N ALA A 180 -7.13 -14.47 2.47
CA ALA A 180 -6.16 -13.90 3.41
C ALA A 180 -5.32 -12.79 2.76
N VAL A 181 -4.93 -11.85 3.61
CA VAL A 181 -4.02 -10.74 3.30
C VAL A 181 -2.89 -10.76 4.32
N PRO A 182 -1.94 -11.71 4.24
CA PRO A 182 -0.86 -11.84 5.23
C PRO A 182 0.13 -10.66 5.23
N HIS A 183 0.13 -9.91 4.14
CA HIS A 183 1.04 -8.81 3.87
C HIS A 183 0.40 -7.86 2.86
N GLN A 184 0.84 -6.60 2.82
CA GLN A 184 0.33 -5.60 1.87
C GLN A 184 0.41 -6.04 0.40
N ASP A 185 1.47 -6.76 0.02
CA ASP A 185 1.77 -7.15 -1.37
C ASP A 185 1.30 -8.57 -1.74
N VAL A 186 0.37 -9.14 -0.96
CA VAL A 186 -0.21 -10.46 -1.26
C VAL A 186 -1.69 -10.48 -0.93
N LEU A 187 -2.50 -10.90 -1.92
CA LEU A 187 -3.84 -11.43 -1.71
C LEU A 187 -3.83 -12.92 -2.05
N LEU A 188 -4.17 -13.75 -1.06
CA LEU A 188 -4.28 -15.19 -1.18
C LEU A 188 -5.75 -15.57 -1.12
N ILE A 189 -6.22 -16.31 -2.13
CA ILE A 189 -7.57 -16.89 -2.18
C ILE A 189 -7.41 -18.39 -2.31
N ALA A 190 -8.16 -19.18 -1.55
CA ALA A 190 -8.04 -20.63 -1.54
C ALA A 190 -9.40 -21.30 -1.70
N ASP A 191 -9.47 -22.30 -2.57
CA ASP A 191 -10.57 -23.26 -2.67
C ASP A 191 -10.21 -24.48 -1.81
N ILE A 192 -10.76 -24.52 -0.59
CA ILE A 192 -10.49 -25.56 0.40
C ILE A 192 -11.49 -26.70 0.24
N ARG A 193 -11.01 -27.82 -0.30
CA ARG A 193 -11.80 -29.01 -0.61
C ARG A 193 -11.65 -30.12 0.42
N ASN A 194 -10.68 -30.00 1.33
CA ASN A 194 -10.46 -30.95 2.41
C ASN A 194 -9.82 -30.31 3.66
N LYS A 195 -9.89 -31.03 4.79
CA LYS A 195 -9.42 -30.54 6.10
C LYS A 195 -7.94 -30.13 6.12
N THR A 196 -7.10 -30.78 5.32
CA THR A 196 -5.68 -30.43 5.25
C THR A 196 -5.45 -29.06 4.60
N GLY A 197 -6.38 -28.57 3.80
CA GLY A 197 -6.31 -27.25 3.18
C GLY A 197 -6.24 -26.11 4.19
N TYR A 198 -6.96 -26.19 5.33
CA TYR A 198 -6.91 -25.17 6.37
C TYR A 198 -5.52 -25.06 7.01
N ASP A 199 -4.87 -26.20 7.28
CA ASP A 199 -3.50 -26.20 7.84
C ASP A 199 -2.50 -25.61 6.86
N ILE A 200 -2.64 -25.96 5.56
CA ILE A 200 -1.79 -25.41 4.49
C ILE A 200 -2.00 -23.90 4.38
N MET A 201 -3.25 -23.44 4.40
CA MET A 201 -3.60 -22.01 4.35
C MET A 201 -2.98 -21.25 5.53
N ALA A 202 -3.09 -21.78 6.75
CA ALA A 202 -2.51 -21.17 7.95
C ALA A 202 -0.98 -21.07 7.85
N HIS A 203 -0.31 -22.15 7.43
CA HIS A 203 1.14 -22.15 7.25
C HIS A 203 1.61 -21.17 6.17
N MET A 204 0.92 -21.11 5.02
CA MET A 204 1.26 -20.16 3.96
C MET A 204 1.07 -18.72 4.41
N THR A 205 -0.05 -18.42 5.06
CA THR A 205 -0.33 -17.09 5.61
C THR A 205 0.79 -16.64 6.56
N MET A 206 1.22 -17.52 7.47
CA MET A 206 2.29 -17.22 8.42
C MET A 206 3.66 -17.04 7.73
N ASP A 207 3.97 -17.82 6.69
CA ASP A 207 5.21 -17.69 5.94
C ASP A 207 5.29 -16.36 5.18
N PHE A 208 4.20 -15.94 4.54
CA PHE A 208 4.12 -14.62 3.89
C PHE A 208 4.19 -13.48 4.91
N PHE A 209 3.50 -13.61 6.04
CA PHE A 209 3.54 -12.63 7.13
C PHE A 209 4.98 -12.42 7.63
N ALA A 210 5.73 -13.52 7.87
CA ALA A 210 7.08 -13.45 8.41
C ALA A 210 8.12 -12.89 7.43
N LYS A 211 7.88 -12.99 6.12
CA LYS A 211 8.77 -12.50 5.06
C LYS A 211 8.45 -11.07 4.61
N GLY A 212 7.25 -10.60 4.90
CA GLY A 212 6.74 -9.30 4.48
C GLY A 212 7.38 -8.12 5.23
N LEU A 213 7.53 -6.98 4.55
CA LEU A 213 8.00 -5.72 5.13
C LEU A 213 6.91 -5.00 5.93
N VAL A 214 5.65 -5.20 5.54
CA VAL A 214 4.43 -4.60 6.11
C VAL A 214 3.41 -5.72 6.37
N PRO A 215 3.64 -6.54 7.41
CA PRO A 215 2.74 -7.62 7.77
C PRO A 215 1.36 -7.07 8.17
N ILE A 216 0.31 -7.85 7.90
CA ILE A 216 -1.09 -7.54 8.24
C ILE A 216 -1.64 -8.66 9.10
#